data_AF-A0A6V7KSK5-F1
#
_entry.id   AF-A0A6V7KSK5-F1
#
_cell.length_a   1.000
_cell.length_b   1.000
_cell.length_c   1.000
_cell.angle_alpha   90.00
_cell.angle_beta   90.00
_cell.angle_gamma   90.00
#
_symmetry.space_group_name_H-M   'P 1'
#
loop_
_entity.id
_entity.type
_entity.pdbx_description
1 polymer ?
#
loop_
_entity_poly.entity_id
_entity_poly.type
_entity_poly.pdbx_seq_one_letter_code
_entity_poly.pdbx_strand_id
1 'polypeptide(L)'
;YVSAVDKALKNFEYTSEWADLISALGKLNKVLLSNMKFPVIPRRIKISKRLAQCMHPALPSGVHLKALETYDVIFKCMGTNRLSHELFIYSAGLFPLLGHAAMNVRPTLLTVYETHFVPLGERLRPGLS
;
A
#
# COMPACT_ATOMS: atom_id res chain seq x y z
N TYR A 1 11.79 -14.35 1.41
CA TYR A 1 12.00 -13.25 0.44
C TYR A 1 12.32 -11.89 1.10
N VAL A 2 12.77 -11.88 2.36
CA VAL A 2 13.13 -10.65 3.10
C VAL A 2 14.25 -9.86 2.41
N SER A 3 15.34 -10.53 2.00
CA SER A 3 16.45 -9.88 1.29
C SER A 3 16.03 -9.19 -0.02
N ALA A 4 15.09 -9.80 -0.78
CA ALA A 4 14.54 -9.19 -1.99
C ALA A 4 13.72 -7.93 -1.67
N VAL A 5 12.94 -7.95 -0.58
CA VAL A 5 12.21 -6.78 -0.09
C VAL A 5 13.17 -5.69 0.37
N ASP A 6 14.23 -6.03 1.14
CA ASP A 6 15.24 -5.07 1.58
C ASP A 6 15.95 -4.42 0.37
N LYS A 7 16.28 -5.20 -0.67
CA LYS A 7 16.84 -4.68 -1.92
C LYS A 7 15.85 -3.77 -2.67
N ALA A 8 14.56 -4.12 -2.71
CA ALA A 8 13.54 -3.26 -3.32
C ALA A 8 13.38 -1.95 -2.54
N LEU A 9 13.35 -2.00 -1.20
CA LEU A 9 13.18 -0.83 -0.34
C LEU A 9 14.32 0.17 -0.43
N LYS A 10 15.55 -0.25 -0.77
CA LYS A 10 16.67 0.68 -1.05
C LYS A 10 16.36 1.67 -2.18
N ASN A 11 15.49 1.33 -3.14
CA ASN A 11 15.15 2.24 -4.23
C ASN A 11 14.38 3.49 -3.74
N PHE A 12 13.74 3.43 -2.56
CA PHE A 12 13.07 4.59 -1.95
C PHE A 12 14.03 5.55 -1.23
N GLU A 13 15.31 5.20 -1.10
CA GLU A 13 16.32 6.04 -0.43
C GLU A 13 17.00 7.02 -1.40
N TYR A 14 16.87 6.80 -2.71
CA TYR A 14 17.51 7.59 -3.76
C TYR A 14 16.48 8.25 -4.70
N THR A 15 15.27 8.51 -4.21
CA THR A 15 14.21 9.15 -5.01
C THR A 15 14.37 10.66 -4.97
N SER A 16 14.55 11.28 -6.12
CA SER A 16 14.63 12.74 -6.25
C SER A 16 13.35 13.31 -6.87
N GLU A 17 12.67 12.51 -7.68
CA GLU A 17 11.49 12.91 -8.43
C GLU A 17 10.32 11.96 -8.18
N TRP A 18 9.10 12.39 -8.51
CA TRP A 18 7.92 11.54 -8.35
C TRP A 18 7.98 10.29 -9.24
N ALA A 19 8.66 10.34 -10.38
CA ALA A 19 8.85 9.18 -11.27
C ALA A 19 9.68 8.08 -10.61
N ASP A 20 10.64 8.44 -9.75
CA ASP A 20 11.45 7.47 -9.00
C ASP A 20 10.59 6.68 -8.01
N LEU A 21 9.57 7.32 -7.41
CA LEU A 21 8.62 6.64 -6.54
C LEU A 21 7.82 5.59 -7.30
N ILE A 22 7.35 5.89 -8.53
CA ILE A 22 6.66 4.92 -9.38
C ILE A 22 7.57 3.73 -9.70
N SER A 23 8.83 4.00 -10.05
CA SER A 23 9.84 2.95 -10.31
C SER A 23 10.11 2.09 -9.07
N ALA A 24 10.28 2.71 -7.90
CA ALA A 24 10.51 2.03 -6.63
C ALA A 24 9.31 1.15 -6.21
N LEU A 25 8.08 1.67 -6.34
CA LEU A 25 6.84 0.92 -6.13
C LEU A 25 6.72 -0.25 -7.10
N GLY A 26 7.05 -0.06 -8.39
CA GLY A 26 7.04 -1.12 -9.39
C GLY A 26 7.99 -2.28 -9.06
N LYS A 27 9.21 -1.97 -8.60
CA LYS A 27 10.18 -2.98 -8.15
C LYS A 27 9.67 -3.72 -6.90
N LEU A 28 9.04 -3.01 -5.95
CA LEU A 28 8.45 -3.62 -4.77
C LEU A 28 7.27 -4.55 -5.14
N ASN A 29 6.36 -4.10 -6.01
CA ASN A 29 5.23 -4.91 -6.48
C ASN A 29 5.69 -6.20 -7.13
N LYS A 30 6.73 -6.14 -7.97
CA LYS A 30 7.29 -7.35 -8.60
C LYS A 30 7.75 -8.37 -7.55
N VAL A 31 8.45 -7.92 -6.50
CA VAL A 31 8.90 -8.81 -5.41
C VAL A 31 7.72 -9.40 -4.66
N LEU A 32 6.70 -8.60 -4.33
CA LEU A 32 5.51 -9.07 -3.61
C LEU A 32 4.69 -10.06 -4.44
N LEU A 33 4.42 -9.75 -5.70
CA LEU A 33 3.68 -10.60 -6.64
C LEU A 33 4.36 -11.96 -6.86
N SER A 34 5.70 -12.00 -6.95
CA SER A 34 6.44 -13.27 -7.05
C SER A 34 6.42 -14.10 -5.76
N ASN A 35 5.93 -13.55 -4.65
CA ASN A 35 5.96 -14.17 -3.33
C ASN A 35 4.57 -14.24 -2.65
N MET A 36 3.48 -14.10 -3.43
CA MET A 36 2.09 -14.08 -2.93
C MET A 36 1.69 -15.28 -2.06
N LYS A 37 2.37 -16.41 -2.21
CA LYS A 37 2.16 -17.62 -1.38
C LYS A 37 2.47 -17.43 0.10
N PHE A 38 3.16 -16.36 0.48
CA PHE A 38 3.58 -16.11 1.85
C PHE A 38 2.77 -14.97 2.47
N PRO A 39 1.84 -15.25 3.41
CA PRO A 39 0.93 -14.22 3.92
C PRO A 39 1.60 -13.17 4.82
N VAL A 40 2.82 -13.42 5.27
CA VAL A 40 3.58 -12.48 6.09
C VAL A 40 4.38 -11.55 5.19
N ILE A 41 4.13 -10.24 5.28
CA ILE A 41 4.84 -9.20 4.54
C ILE A 41 6.11 -8.78 5.31
N PRO A 42 7.33 -9.01 4.77
CA PRO A 42 8.56 -8.53 5.37
C PRO A 42 8.59 -7.02 5.47
N ARG A 43 9.16 -6.49 6.55
CA ARG A 43 9.35 -5.03 6.74
C ARG A 43 8.05 -4.22 6.59
N ARG A 44 6.88 -4.80 6.92
CA ARG A 44 5.56 -4.17 6.79
C ARG A 44 5.49 -2.71 7.27
N ILE A 45 6.14 -2.39 8.39
CA ILE A 45 6.18 -1.02 8.92
C ILE A 45 6.99 -0.06 8.02
N LYS A 46 8.13 -0.50 7.48
CA LYS A 46 8.94 0.33 6.55
C LYS A 46 8.20 0.50 5.23
N ILE A 47 7.58 -0.57 4.72
CA ILE A 47 6.73 -0.52 3.51
C ILE A 47 5.56 0.44 3.71
N SER A 48 4.81 0.32 4.80
CA SER A 48 3.63 1.15 5.01
C SER A 48 3.96 2.63 5.15
N LYS A 49 5.08 2.98 5.80
CA LYS A 49 5.60 4.36 5.84
C LYS A 49 5.91 4.89 4.44
N ARG A 50 6.54 4.08 3.57
CA ARG A 50 6.81 4.47 2.18
C ARG A 50 5.53 4.62 1.37
N LEU A 51 4.55 3.75 1.57
CA LEU A 51 3.23 3.89 0.92
C LEU A 51 2.50 5.14 1.37
N ALA A 52 2.50 5.46 2.67
CA ALA A 52 1.90 6.68 3.18
C ALA A 52 2.54 7.94 2.59
N GLN A 53 3.88 7.95 2.44
CA GLN A 53 4.58 9.03 1.72
C GLN A 53 4.11 9.15 0.27
N CYS A 54 3.92 8.02 -0.42
CA CYS A 54 3.41 8.01 -1.78
C CYS A 54 1.97 8.51 -1.90
N MET A 55 1.20 8.60 -0.79
CA MET A 55 -0.17 9.15 -0.76
C MET A 55 -0.24 10.64 -0.42
N HIS A 56 0.90 11.33 -0.33
CA HIS A 56 0.92 12.77 -0.04
C HIS A 56 0.14 13.56 -1.12
N PRO A 57 -0.72 14.54 -0.76
CA PRO A 57 -1.54 15.28 -1.73
C PRO A 57 -0.75 16.05 -2.80
N ALA A 58 0.49 16.44 -2.49
CA ALA A 58 1.37 17.14 -3.45
C ALA A 58 1.96 16.21 -4.54
N LEU A 59 1.77 14.90 -4.44
CA LEU A 59 2.24 13.95 -5.45
C LEU A 59 1.20 13.74 -6.55
N PRO A 60 1.62 13.46 -7.79
CA PRO A 60 0.71 13.30 -8.91
C PRO A 60 -0.08 11.99 -8.83
N SER A 61 -1.26 11.95 -9.48
CA SER A 61 -2.15 10.78 -9.50
C SER A 61 -1.46 9.48 -9.90
N GLY A 62 -0.44 9.53 -10.78
CA GLY A 62 0.32 8.34 -11.18
C GLY A 62 1.03 7.64 -10.00
N VAL A 63 1.53 8.41 -9.03
CA VAL A 63 2.14 7.84 -7.81
C VAL A 63 1.07 7.24 -6.92
N HIS A 64 -0.07 7.94 -6.72
CA HIS A 64 -1.19 7.45 -5.92
C HIS A 64 -1.71 6.12 -6.48
N LEU A 65 -1.99 6.06 -7.78
CA LEU A 65 -2.49 4.85 -8.46
C LEU A 65 -1.50 3.69 -8.31
N LYS A 66 -0.19 3.95 -8.47
CA LYS A 66 0.81 2.89 -8.33
C LYS A 66 0.91 2.39 -6.89
N ALA A 67 0.79 3.27 -5.92
CA ALA A 67 0.80 2.90 -4.50
C ALA A 67 -0.48 2.15 -4.10
N LEU A 68 -1.65 2.50 -4.66
CA LEU A 68 -2.90 1.75 -4.46
C LEU A 68 -2.80 0.31 -5.01
N GLU A 69 -2.15 0.13 -6.17
CA GLU A 69 -1.82 -1.21 -6.69
C GLU A 69 -0.94 -1.99 -5.70
N THR A 70 0.06 -1.34 -5.09
CA THR A 70 0.89 -1.98 -4.05
C THR A 70 0.09 -2.37 -2.81
N TYR A 71 -0.83 -1.51 -2.35
CA TYR A 71 -1.74 -1.82 -1.25
C TYR A 71 -2.60 -3.05 -1.57
N ASP A 72 -3.20 -3.10 -2.76
CA ASP A 72 -4.01 -4.25 -3.21
C ASP A 72 -3.22 -5.56 -3.18
N VAL A 73 -1.99 -5.57 -3.71
CA VAL A 73 -1.11 -6.75 -3.67
C VAL A 73 -0.81 -7.19 -2.23
N ILE A 74 -0.49 -6.25 -1.35
CA ILE A 74 -0.21 -6.52 0.06
C ILE A 74 -1.43 -7.13 0.76
N PHE A 75 -2.61 -6.55 0.56
CA PHE A 75 -3.85 -6.99 1.20
C PHE A 75 -4.29 -8.37 0.68
N LYS A 76 -4.19 -8.61 -0.63
CA LYS A 76 -4.41 -9.94 -1.23
C LYS A 76 -3.47 -10.99 -0.64
N CYS A 77 -2.20 -10.65 -0.44
CA CYS A 77 -1.21 -11.55 0.11
C CYS A 77 -1.50 -11.90 1.59
N MET A 78 -1.88 -10.92 2.41
CA MET A 78 -2.20 -11.14 3.83
C MET A 78 -3.53 -11.90 4.04
N GLY A 79 -4.51 -11.68 3.17
CA GLY A 79 -5.87 -12.14 3.37
C GLY A 79 -6.58 -11.41 4.52
N THR A 80 -7.90 -11.61 4.64
CA THR A 80 -8.76 -10.86 5.57
C THR A 80 -8.39 -11.07 7.04
N ASN A 81 -8.00 -12.28 7.43
CA ASN A 81 -7.66 -12.59 8.82
C ASN A 81 -6.46 -11.75 9.30
N ARG A 82 -5.32 -11.83 8.61
CA ARG A 82 -4.14 -11.05 9.01
C ARG A 82 -4.36 -9.56 8.82
N LEU A 83 -5.00 -9.16 7.71
CA LEU A 83 -5.29 -7.76 7.46
C LEU A 83 -6.07 -7.12 8.62
N SER A 84 -7.05 -7.82 9.20
CA SER A 84 -7.82 -7.28 10.33
C SER A 84 -6.97 -6.94 11.57
N HIS A 85 -5.88 -7.65 11.80
CA HIS A 85 -4.96 -7.40 12.91
C HIS A 85 -3.89 -6.36 12.60
N GLU A 86 -3.62 -6.13 11.31
CA GLU A 86 -2.51 -5.29 10.84
C GLU A 86 -2.99 -4.04 10.10
N LEU A 87 -4.30 -3.81 9.99
CA LEU A 87 -4.88 -2.73 9.18
C LEU A 87 -4.37 -1.34 9.61
N PHE A 88 -4.23 -1.12 10.91
CA PHE A 88 -3.72 0.13 11.48
C PHE A 88 -2.33 0.51 10.96
N ILE A 89 -1.54 -0.45 10.49
CA ILE A 89 -0.21 -0.22 9.92
C ILE A 89 -0.31 0.53 8.58
N TYR A 90 -1.42 0.32 7.87
CA TYR A 90 -1.63 0.72 6.48
C TYR A 90 -2.61 1.89 6.32
N SER A 91 -3.44 2.18 7.33
CA SER A 91 -4.49 3.20 7.31
C SER A 91 -3.96 4.63 7.12
N ALA A 92 -2.78 4.94 7.66
CA ALA A 92 -2.22 6.29 7.69
C ALA A 92 -2.07 6.96 6.30
N GLY A 93 -1.89 6.17 5.24
CA GLY A 93 -1.84 6.68 3.87
C GLY A 93 -3.19 6.72 3.17
N LEU A 94 -4.08 5.75 3.46
CA LEU A 94 -5.31 5.53 2.70
C LEU A 94 -6.42 6.50 3.11
N PHE A 95 -6.66 6.67 4.42
CA PHE A 95 -7.77 7.51 4.87
C PHE A 95 -7.62 8.98 4.50
N PRO A 96 -6.45 9.63 4.69
CA PRO A 96 -6.29 11.02 4.27
C PRO A 96 -6.44 11.22 2.77
N LEU A 97 -6.06 10.22 1.95
CA LEU A 97 -6.15 10.30 0.50
C LEU A 97 -7.60 10.50 0.04
N LEU A 98 -8.60 9.93 0.73
CA LEU A 98 -10.00 10.06 0.33
C LEU A 98 -10.47 11.52 0.21
N GLY A 99 -10.00 12.39 1.12
CA GLY A 99 -10.35 13.82 1.12
C GLY A 99 -9.70 14.62 -0.02
N HIS A 100 -8.54 14.17 -0.52
CA HIS A 100 -7.71 14.93 -1.46
C HIS A 100 -7.50 14.24 -2.81
N ALA A 101 -8.00 13.02 -2.99
CA ALA A 101 -7.81 12.25 -4.20
C ALA A 101 -8.40 12.95 -5.43
N ALA A 102 -7.61 12.99 -6.50
CA ALA A 102 -8.06 13.40 -7.81
C ALA A 102 -9.19 12.49 -8.33
N MET A 103 -10.02 13.02 -9.24
CA MET A 103 -11.20 12.32 -9.77
C MET A 103 -10.87 10.94 -10.36
N ASN A 104 -9.70 10.79 -10.99
CA ASN A 104 -9.25 9.52 -11.56
C ASN A 104 -8.68 8.53 -10.52
N VAL A 105 -8.31 8.99 -9.32
CA VAL A 105 -7.76 8.14 -8.24
C VAL A 105 -8.89 7.59 -7.36
N ARG A 106 -9.95 8.38 -7.15
CA ARG A 106 -11.07 8.02 -6.27
C ARG A 106 -11.67 6.64 -6.56
N PRO A 107 -11.99 6.26 -7.81
CA PRO A 107 -12.55 4.94 -8.08
C PRO A 107 -11.62 3.81 -7.62
N THR A 108 -10.31 3.92 -7.91
CA THR A 108 -9.32 2.90 -7.50
C THR A 108 -9.18 2.82 -5.99
N LEU A 109 -9.23 3.95 -5.28
CA LEU A 109 -9.21 3.96 -3.81
C LEU A 109 -10.45 3.28 -3.23
N LEU A 110 -11.64 3.58 -3.77
CA LEU A 110 -12.89 2.95 -3.33
C LEU A 110 -12.87 1.44 -3.58
N THR A 111 -12.33 0.99 -4.72
CA THR A 111 -12.15 -0.44 -4.99
C THR A 111 -11.27 -1.12 -3.95
N VAL A 112 -10.21 -0.45 -3.44
CA VAL A 112 -9.38 -0.99 -2.34
C VAL A 112 -10.23 -1.17 -1.07
N TYR A 113 -11.06 -0.20 -0.72
CA TYR A 113 -11.95 -0.32 0.44
C TYR A 113 -13.01 -1.42 0.27
N GLU A 114 -13.68 -1.46 -0.87
CA GLU A 114 -14.68 -2.48 -1.19
C GLU A 114 -14.09 -3.89 -1.17
N THR A 115 -12.88 -4.06 -1.72
CA THR A 115 -12.25 -5.38 -1.85
C THR A 115 -11.64 -5.87 -0.54
N HIS A 116 -11.07 -4.96 0.26
CA HIS A 116 -10.21 -5.35 1.39
C HIS A 116 -10.72 -4.92 2.76
N PHE A 117 -11.52 -3.85 2.86
CA PHE A 117 -11.94 -3.27 4.14
C PHE A 117 -13.37 -3.70 4.47
N VAL A 118 -14.28 -3.60 3.51
CA VAL A 118 -15.68 -4.03 3.68
C VAL A 118 -15.78 -5.50 4.13
N PRO A 119 -15.01 -6.47 3.57
CA PRO A 119 -15.07 -7.86 4.01
C PRO A 119 -14.52 -8.13 5.42
N LEU A 120 -13.89 -7.14 6.07
CA LEU A 120 -13.44 -7.30 7.47
C LEU A 120 -14.63 -7.24 8.44
N GLY A 121 -15.73 -6.57 8.06
CA GLY A 121 -16.92 -6.40 8.88
C GLY A 121 -16.59 -5.76 10.23
N GLU A 122 -17.05 -6.38 11.31
CA GLU A 122 -16.81 -5.92 12.68
C GLU A 122 -15.32 -5.82 13.06
N ARG A 123 -14.46 -6.60 12.38
CA ARG A 123 -13.01 -6.56 12.60
C ARG A 123 -12.33 -5.33 11.98
N LEU A 124 -13.07 -4.49 11.26
CA LEU A 124 -12.59 -3.20 10.75
C LEU A 124 -12.40 -2.18 11.88
N ARG A 125 -13.22 -2.24 12.93
CA ARG A 125 -13.30 -1.21 14.00
C ARG A 125 -11.93 -0.82 14.59
N PRO A 126 -11.04 -1.76 14.95
CA PRO A 126 -9.73 -1.41 15.53
C PRO A 126 -8.81 -0.64 14.58
N GLY A 127 -9.06 -0.69 13.27
CA GLY A 127 -8.29 0.07 12.29
C GLY A 127 -8.83 1.47 11.99
N LEU A 128 -10.00 1.84 12.55
CA LEU A 128 -10.66 3.14 12.37
C LEU A 128 -10.47 4.09 13.55
N SER A 129 -9.89 3.61 14.66
CA SER A 129 -9.62 4.37 15.89
C SER A 129 -8.32 5.13 15.83
#